data_AF-A0A7X9PE09-F1
#
_entry.id   AF-A0A7X9PE09-F1
#
_cell.length_a   1.000
_cell.length_b   1.000
_cell.length_c   1.000
_cell.angle_alpha   90.00
_cell.angle_beta   90.00
_cell.angle_gamma   90.00
#
_symmetry.space_group_name_H-M   'P 1'
#
loop_
_entity.id
_entity.type
_entity.pdbx_description
1 polymer ?
#
loop_
_entity_poly.entity_id
_entity_poly.type
_entity_poly.pdbx_seq_one_letter_code
_entity_poly.pdbx_strand_id
1 'polypeptide(L)'
;MSKYSRSEARIRRHARVRKNISGSAVRPRLSVFRSLAEIYVQVIDDEQGVTLASASSIDKELREKVQGLKKVEQARLVGELVAKRAQTKGIKQVVFDRGGFRFSGRVKALADAARGAGLEF
;
A
#
# COMPACT_ATOMS: atom_id res chain seq x y z
N MET A 1 -0.19 -29.76 -11.20
CA MET A 1 0.53 -28.51 -10.83
C MET A 1 -0.33 -27.30 -11.14
N SER A 2 -0.19 -26.19 -10.41
CA SER A 2 -0.87 -24.93 -10.74
C SER A 2 -0.46 -24.46 -12.14
N LYS A 3 -1.44 -24.18 -13.01
CA LYS A 3 -1.20 -23.72 -14.39
C LYS A 3 -0.56 -22.34 -14.47
N TYR A 4 -0.61 -21.57 -13.37
CA TYR A 4 -0.07 -20.21 -13.28
C TYR A 4 0.88 -20.06 -12.11
N SER A 5 1.89 -19.23 -12.29
CA SER A 5 2.77 -18.81 -11.20
C SER A 5 2.01 -17.97 -10.17
N ARG A 6 2.54 -17.91 -8.94
CA ARG A 6 1.96 -17.08 -7.87
C ARG A 6 1.86 -15.60 -8.27
N SER A 7 2.84 -15.13 -9.05
CA SER A 7 2.87 -13.75 -9.55
C SER A 7 1.78 -13.51 -10.60
N GLU A 8 1.65 -14.38 -11.60
CA GLU A 8 0.61 -14.29 -12.63
C GLU A 8 -0.80 -14.32 -12.03
N ALA A 9 -1.04 -15.25 -11.09
CA ALA A 9 -2.32 -15.33 -10.39
C ALA A 9 -2.62 -14.06 -9.59
N ARG A 10 -1.59 -13.39 -9.01
CA ARG A 10 -1.74 -12.10 -8.33
C ARG A 10 -2.08 -10.99 -9.32
N ILE A 11 -1.36 -10.88 -10.43
CA ILE A 11 -1.58 -9.85 -11.46
C ILE A 11 -3.03 -9.93 -11.98
N ARG A 12 -3.54 -11.14 -12.24
CA ARG A 12 -4.94 -11.33 -12.67
C ARG A 12 -5.95 -10.85 -11.63
N ARG A 13 -5.75 -11.20 -10.35
CA ARG A 13 -6.61 -10.71 -9.25
C ARG A 13 -6.52 -9.20 -9.11
N HIS A 14 -5.33 -8.64 -9.27
CA HIS A 14 -5.07 -7.21 -9.16
C HIS A 14 -5.80 -6.44 -10.26
N ALA A 15 -5.64 -6.85 -11.52
CA ALA A 15 -6.36 -6.28 -12.66
C ALA A 15 -7.88 -6.38 -12.48
N ARG A 16 -8.40 -7.53 -12.00
CA ARG A 16 -9.83 -7.70 -11.73
C ARG A 16 -10.36 -6.72 -10.68
N VAL A 17 -9.61 -6.49 -9.60
CA VAL A 17 -10.00 -5.52 -8.54
C VAL A 17 -9.97 -4.09 -9.09
N ARG A 18 -8.93 -3.75 -9.87
CA ARG A 18 -8.79 -2.42 -10.49
C ARG A 18 -9.83 -2.10 -11.57
N LYS A 19 -10.64 -3.07 -12.02
CA LYS A 19 -11.81 -2.77 -12.86
C LYS A 19 -12.88 -1.96 -12.12
N ASN A 20 -12.97 -2.12 -10.80
CA ASN A 20 -13.99 -1.49 -9.96
C ASN A 20 -13.40 -0.41 -9.04
N ILE A 21 -12.08 -0.27 -9.00
CA ILE A 21 -11.36 0.65 -8.12
C ILE A 21 -10.40 1.48 -8.97
N SER A 22 -10.63 2.79 -8.99
CA SER A 22 -9.75 3.81 -9.55
C SER A 22 -9.52 4.91 -8.52
N GLY A 23 -8.39 5.60 -8.61
CA GLY A 23 -8.09 6.80 -7.83
C GLY A 23 -8.27 8.05 -8.67
N SER A 24 -8.98 9.05 -8.13
CA SER A 24 -9.08 10.39 -8.73
C SER A 24 -8.19 11.38 -7.98
N ALA A 25 -8.11 12.62 -8.45
CA ALA A 25 -7.44 13.69 -7.74
C ALA A 25 -8.00 13.92 -6.31
N VAL A 26 -9.32 13.76 -6.15
CA VAL A 26 -10.01 13.94 -4.86
C VAL A 26 -9.80 12.75 -3.93
N ARG A 27 -9.83 11.53 -4.48
CA ARG A 27 -9.64 10.29 -3.73
C ARG A 27 -8.61 9.39 -4.40
N PRO A 28 -7.30 9.66 -4.21
CA PRO A 28 -6.24 8.90 -4.84
C PRO A 28 -6.23 7.43 -4.40
N ARG A 29 -5.65 6.56 -5.22
CA ARG A 29 -5.59 5.12 -4.95
C ARG A 29 -4.34 4.78 -4.12
N LEU A 30 -4.53 4.15 -2.96
CA LEU A 30 -3.45 3.60 -2.13
C LEU A 30 -3.12 2.17 -2.59
N SER A 31 -2.09 2.02 -3.40
CA SER A 31 -1.63 0.75 -3.96
C SER A 31 -0.62 0.05 -3.06
N VAL A 32 -0.94 -1.16 -2.61
CA VAL A 32 -0.04 -1.99 -1.78
C VAL A 32 0.66 -3.05 -2.62
N PHE A 33 1.98 -3.13 -2.54
CA PHE A 33 2.78 -4.23 -3.06
C PHE A 33 3.63 -4.85 -1.96
N ARG A 34 3.67 -6.19 -1.87
CA ARG A 34 4.59 -6.88 -0.96
C ARG A 34 5.36 -7.96 -1.71
N SER A 35 6.66 -8.00 -1.48
CA SER A 35 7.50 -9.10 -1.91
C SER A 35 7.64 -10.11 -0.77
N LEU A 36 8.58 -11.06 -0.92
CA LEU A 36 8.95 -11.96 0.15
C LEU A 36 9.61 -11.20 1.30
N ALA A 37 10.47 -10.22 1.01
CA ALA A 37 11.18 -9.43 1.99
C ALA A 37 10.41 -8.14 2.33
N GLU A 38 10.23 -7.28 1.33
CA GLU A 38 9.85 -5.89 1.51
C GLU A 38 8.36 -5.62 1.28
N ILE A 39 7.91 -4.44 1.71
CA ILE A 39 6.58 -3.90 1.44
C ILE A 39 6.70 -2.46 0.94
N TYR A 40 5.87 -2.15 -0.06
CA TYR A 40 5.85 -0.88 -0.77
C TYR A 40 4.41 -0.40 -0.86
N VAL A 41 4.23 0.91 -0.70
CA VAL A 41 2.95 1.57 -0.83
C VAL A 41 3.11 2.84 -1.62
N GLN A 42 2.13 3.11 -2.49
CA GLN A 42 2.05 4.33 -3.27
C GLN A 42 0.64 4.89 -3.20
N VAL A 43 0.52 6.20 -3.09
CA VAL A 43 -0.69 6.99 -3.27
C VAL A 43 -0.62 7.55 -4.68
N ILE A 44 -1.55 7.17 -5.55
CA ILE A 44 -1.51 7.43 -6.99
C ILE A 44 -2.78 8.15 -7.41
N ASP A 45 -2.64 9.23 -8.17
CA ASP A 45 -3.72 9.79 -8.97
C ASP A 45 -3.74 9.08 -10.33
N ASP A 46 -4.78 8.30 -10.62
CA ASP A 46 -4.86 7.54 -11.87
C ASP A 46 -5.27 8.41 -13.06
N GLU A 47 -5.88 9.57 -12.83
CA GLU A 47 -6.28 10.51 -13.89
C GLU A 47 -5.05 11.20 -14.47
N GLN A 48 -4.14 11.63 -13.60
CA GLN A 48 -2.88 12.28 -14.00
C GLN A 48 -1.74 11.28 -14.22
N GLY A 49 -1.88 10.05 -13.71
CA GLY A 49 -0.81 9.04 -13.73
C GLY A 49 0.37 9.38 -12.81
N VAL A 50 0.17 10.24 -11.80
CA VAL A 50 1.23 10.74 -10.93
C VAL A 50 1.17 10.06 -9.57
N THR A 51 2.35 9.67 -9.05
CA THR A 51 2.46 9.21 -7.66
C THR A 51 2.58 10.41 -6.74
N LEU A 52 1.55 10.62 -5.91
CA LEU A 52 1.49 11.73 -4.98
C LEU A 52 2.34 11.45 -3.74
N ALA A 53 2.30 10.23 -3.19
CA ALA A 53 3.14 9.86 -2.05
C ALA A 53 3.57 8.40 -2.19
N SER A 54 4.72 8.05 -1.62
CA SER A 54 5.19 6.68 -1.54
C SER A 54 5.80 6.42 -0.17
N ALA A 55 5.78 5.16 0.26
CA ALA A 55 6.51 4.71 1.43
C ALA A 55 6.92 3.25 1.25
N SER A 56 8.06 2.88 1.79
CA SER A 56 8.55 1.50 1.74
C SER A 56 9.35 1.11 2.98
N SER A 57 9.47 -0.19 3.22
CA SER A 57 10.35 -0.70 4.30
C SER A 57 11.84 -0.43 4.04
N ILE A 58 12.22 -0.09 2.80
CA ILE A 58 13.60 0.25 2.44
C ILE A 58 13.89 1.75 2.46
N ASP A 59 12.88 2.59 2.73
CA ASP A 59 13.06 4.04 2.81
C ASP A 59 14.09 4.39 3.88
N LYS A 60 14.93 5.39 3.64
CA LYS A 60 15.99 5.81 4.56
C LYS A 60 15.47 6.04 5.99
N GLU A 61 14.29 6.62 6.13
CA GLU A 61 13.64 6.91 7.41
C GLU A 61 13.16 5.67 8.18
N LEU A 62 12.95 4.54 7.49
CA LEU A 62 12.44 3.31 8.05
C LEU A 62 13.47 2.18 8.09
N ARG A 63 14.44 2.15 7.18
CA ARG A 63 15.33 1.01 6.96
C ARG A 63 16.03 0.54 8.24
N GLU A 64 16.50 1.48 9.06
CA GLU A 64 17.11 1.18 10.36
C GLU A 64 16.06 0.79 11.41
N LYS A 65 14.91 1.47 11.42
CA LYS A 65 13.82 1.22 12.37
C LYS A 65 13.13 -0.13 12.16
N VAL A 66 13.14 -0.65 10.94
CA VAL A 66 12.50 -1.93 10.58
C VAL A 66 13.44 -3.13 10.76
N GLN A 67 14.72 -2.89 11.02
CA GLN A 67 15.72 -3.94 11.15
C GLN A 67 15.42 -4.80 12.40
N GLY A 68 15.40 -6.12 12.24
CA GLY A 68 15.07 -7.06 13.32
C GLY A 68 13.58 -7.19 13.64
N LEU A 69 12.72 -6.30 13.13
CA LEU A 69 11.27 -6.37 13.35
C LEU A 69 10.60 -7.47 12.53
N LYS A 70 9.47 -7.97 13.03
CA LYS A 70 8.62 -8.88 12.27
C LYS A 70 8.00 -8.14 11.10
N LYS A 71 7.81 -8.82 9.96
CA LYS A 71 7.25 -8.24 8.72
C LYS A 71 5.89 -7.56 8.88
N VAL A 72 5.13 -7.90 9.92
CA VAL A 72 3.84 -7.28 10.27
C VAL A 72 4.05 -5.92 10.94
N GLU A 73 5.04 -5.81 11.83
CA GLU A 73 5.41 -4.55 12.50
C GLU A 73 6.02 -3.58 11.48
N GLN A 74 6.88 -4.07 10.58
CA GLN A 74 7.39 -3.27 9.47
C GLN A 74 6.25 -2.68 8.62
N ALA A 75 5.20 -3.48 8.37
CA ALA A 75 4.05 -3.02 7.60
C ALA A 75 3.23 -1.94 8.33
N ARG A 76 3.18 -1.97 9.67
CA ARG A 76 2.56 -0.90 10.46
C ARG A 76 3.32 0.41 10.31
N LEU A 77 4.65 0.39 10.46
CA LEU A 77 5.49 1.57 10.32
C LEU A 77 5.40 2.19 8.91
N VAL A 78 5.34 1.35 7.87
CA VAL A 78 5.11 1.83 6.49
C VAL A 78 3.72 2.45 6.33
N GLY A 79 2.70 1.88 6.97
CA GLY A 79 1.33 2.42 6.99
C GLY A 79 1.23 3.79 7.66
N GLU A 80 1.89 3.97 8.80
CA GLU A 80 1.97 5.26 9.49
C GLU A 80 2.73 6.30 8.66
N LEU A 81 3.83 5.89 8.03
CA LEU A 81 4.64 6.81 7.23
C LEU A 81 3.90 7.30 5.98
N VAL A 82 3.22 6.40 5.26
CA VAL A 82 2.45 6.81 4.07
C VAL A 82 1.29 7.74 4.45
N ALA A 83 0.65 7.52 5.59
CA ALA A 83 -0.39 8.40 6.10
C ALA A 83 0.13 9.80 6.38
N LYS A 84 1.27 9.92 7.08
CA LYS A 84 1.92 11.20 7.35
C LYS A 84 2.27 11.93 6.05
N ARG A 85 2.89 11.22 5.09
CA ARG A 85 3.27 11.80 3.79
C ARG A 85 2.04 12.24 2.96
N ALA A 86 0.95 11.48 3.01
CA ALA A 86 -0.30 11.83 2.35
C ALA A 86 -0.92 13.09 2.97
N GLN A 87 -0.95 13.18 4.31
CA GLN A 87 -1.48 14.33 5.02
C GLN A 87 -0.68 15.61 4.82
N THR A 88 0.65 15.53 4.76
CA THR A 88 1.49 16.69 4.41
C THR A 88 1.13 17.26 3.04
N LYS A 89 0.62 16.42 2.13
CA LYS A 89 0.14 16.81 0.80
C LYS A 89 -1.36 17.13 0.76
N GLY A 90 -2.03 17.22 1.91
CA GLY A 90 -3.46 17.52 2.01
C GLY A 90 -4.39 16.36 1.67
N ILE A 91 -3.87 15.14 1.49
CA ILE A 91 -4.67 13.97 1.11
C ILE A 91 -5.18 13.28 2.37
N LYS A 92 -6.49 13.33 2.58
CA LYS A 92 -7.17 12.66 3.70
C LYS A 92 -7.87 11.37 3.30
N GLN A 93 -8.53 11.37 2.14
CA GLN A 93 -9.34 10.26 1.66
C GLN A 93 -8.62 9.54 0.53
N VAL A 94 -8.58 8.21 0.61
CA VAL A 94 -7.99 7.36 -0.43
C VAL A 94 -8.87 6.15 -0.73
N VAL A 95 -8.65 5.50 -1.86
CA VAL A 95 -9.23 4.19 -2.14
C VAL A 95 -8.18 3.11 -1.92
N PHE A 96 -8.48 2.11 -1.11
CA PHE A 96 -7.53 1.06 -0.76
C PHE A 96 -7.42 -0.03 -1.83
N ASP A 97 -6.27 -0.12 -2.49
CA ASP A 97 -5.92 -1.19 -3.42
C ASP A 97 -4.95 -2.19 -2.78
N ARG A 98 -5.50 -3.35 -2.41
CA ARG A 98 -4.75 -4.47 -1.80
C ARG A 98 -3.79 -5.20 -2.75
N GLY A 99 -3.59 -4.78 -4.00
CA GLY A 99 -2.53 -5.31 -4.87
C GLY A 99 -2.71 -6.75 -5.34
N GLY A 100 -3.94 -7.27 -5.27
CA GLY A 100 -4.24 -8.69 -5.54
C GLY A 100 -3.88 -9.66 -4.41
N PHE A 101 -3.47 -9.14 -3.24
CA PHE A 101 -3.24 -9.92 -2.02
C PHE A 101 -4.52 -10.10 -1.19
N ARG A 102 -4.54 -11.12 -0.33
CA ARG A 102 -5.60 -11.28 0.66
C ARG A 102 -5.47 -10.18 1.72
N PHE A 103 -6.60 -9.64 2.17
CA PHE A 103 -6.63 -8.67 3.26
C PHE A 103 -6.39 -9.40 4.60
N SER A 104 -5.13 -9.67 4.90
CA SER A 104 -4.70 -10.34 6.12
C SER A 104 -3.23 -10.05 6.40
N GLY A 105 -2.78 -10.34 7.63
CA GLY A 105 -1.39 -10.20 8.04
C GLY A 105 -0.84 -8.80 7.75
N ARG A 106 0.25 -8.73 6.98
CA ARG A 106 0.93 -7.46 6.60
C ARG A 106 0.00 -6.44 5.95
N VAL A 107 -0.89 -6.88 5.05
CA VAL A 107 -1.77 -5.95 4.31
C VAL A 107 -2.81 -5.34 5.24
N LYS A 108 -3.36 -6.16 6.15
CA LYS A 108 -4.30 -5.68 7.17
C LYS A 108 -3.58 -4.75 8.16
N ALA A 109 -2.42 -5.14 8.66
CA ALA A 109 -1.65 -4.34 9.61
C ALA A 109 -1.25 -2.97 9.05
N LEU A 110 -0.90 -2.91 7.76
CA LEU A 110 -0.63 -1.65 7.07
C LEU A 110 -1.87 -0.77 6.98
N ALA A 111 -3.01 -1.37 6.62
CA ALA A 111 -4.28 -0.66 6.50
C ALA A 111 -4.74 -0.10 7.87
N ASP A 112 -4.68 -0.92 8.91
CA ASP A 112 -5.07 -0.53 10.27
C ASP A 112 -4.18 0.62 10.78
N ALA A 113 -2.87 0.55 10.51
CA ALA A 113 -1.92 1.60 10.89
C ALA A 113 -2.13 2.90 10.09
N ALA A 114 -2.41 2.82 8.79
CA ALA A 114 -2.74 3.98 7.97
C ALA A 114 -4.03 4.66 8.44
N ARG A 115 -5.05 3.88 8.81
CA ARG A 115 -6.30 4.39 9.41
C ARG A 115 -6.06 5.07 10.75
N GLY A 116 -5.30 4.43 11.65
CA GLY A 116 -4.95 5.00 12.95
C GLY A 116 -4.15 6.30 12.84
N ALA A 117 -3.37 6.45 11.78
CA ALA A 117 -2.64 7.68 11.48
C ALA A 117 -3.47 8.75 10.77
N GLY A 118 -4.77 8.52 10.50
CA GLY A 118 -5.72 9.52 9.99
C GLY A 118 -5.97 9.51 8.48
N LEU A 119 -5.62 8.43 7.77
CA LEU A 119 -6.12 8.21 6.40
C LEU A 119 -7.52 7.57 6.44
N GLU A 120 -8.45 8.08 5.65
CA GLU A 120 -9.83 7.59 5.57
C GLU A 120 -10.03 6.70 4.33
N PHE A 121 -10.34 5.41 4.56
CA PHE A 121 -10.68 4.42 3.51
C PHE A 121 -11.30 3.12 4.01
#